data_AF-A0A0L0S9G4-F1
#
_entry.id   AF-A0A0L0S9G4-F1
#
_cell.length_a   1.000
_cell.length_b   1.000
_cell.length_c   1.000
_cell.angle_alpha   90.00
_cell.angle_beta   90.00
_cell.angle_gamma   90.00
#
_symmetry.space_group_name_H-M   'P 1'
#
loop_
_entity.id
_entity.type
_entity.pdbx_description
1 polymer ?
#
loop_
_entity_poly.entity_id
_entity_poly.type
_entity_poly.pdbx_seq_one_letter_code
_entity_poly.pdbx_strand_id
1 'polypeptide(L)'
;MVSPAPPPSRLLPLVVAAAALLVLAIAAAPAHASACPGTGKQCEKWAPCCAQNYCVAQPWGCMTSEGCNADASFAKSSCTPRPMCKSFRENFDSPDSLINKYNYTGKPDAAHFWREFPGADKAEVVDGNLVLSLVWDSKLGRGQGATIPSIRWLQYGTVTARIKVAAGRGVVSSFITKTDISDKVGEYVIFASFSR
;
A
#
# COMPACT_ATOMS: atom_id res chain seq x y z
N MET A 1 -41.17 -78.67 5.77
CA MET A 1 -41.83 -77.92 6.85
C MET A 1 -40.89 -76.79 7.23
N VAL A 2 -41.16 -75.57 6.74
CA VAL A 2 -40.27 -74.39 6.88
C VAL A 2 -40.89 -73.44 7.90
N SER A 3 -40.15 -73.09 8.95
CA SER A 3 -40.55 -72.12 9.98
C SER A 3 -40.55 -70.68 9.44
N PRO A 4 -41.42 -69.78 9.95
CA PRO A 4 -41.40 -68.37 9.60
C PRO A 4 -40.38 -67.57 10.44
N ALA A 5 -39.79 -66.54 9.81
CA ALA A 5 -38.79 -65.63 10.36
C ALA A 5 -39.43 -64.47 11.19
N PRO A 6 -38.68 -63.84 12.12
CA PRO A 6 -39.20 -62.76 12.98
C PRO A 6 -39.14 -61.37 12.29
N PRO A 7 -39.96 -60.40 12.74
CA PRO A 7 -40.05 -59.07 12.10
C PRO A 7 -38.94 -58.11 12.56
N PRO A 8 -38.57 -57.11 11.74
CA PRO A 8 -37.47 -56.19 12.03
C PRO A 8 -37.88 -55.01 12.94
N SER A 9 -36.98 -54.69 13.87
CA SER A 9 -37.10 -53.64 14.90
C SER A 9 -36.95 -52.22 14.34
N ARG A 10 -37.97 -51.37 14.54
CA ARG A 10 -38.09 -49.98 14.04
C ARG A 10 -37.46 -48.91 14.95
N LEU A 11 -36.37 -49.21 15.66
CA LEU A 11 -35.77 -48.27 16.64
C LEU A 11 -34.53 -47.51 16.12
N LEU A 12 -34.05 -47.83 14.91
CA LEU A 12 -32.86 -47.20 14.34
C LEU A 12 -33.01 -45.75 13.82
N PRO A 13 -34.17 -45.26 13.30
CA PRO A 13 -34.16 -43.99 12.56
C PRO A 13 -34.20 -42.75 13.47
N LEU A 14 -34.62 -42.89 14.73
CA LEU A 14 -34.75 -41.77 15.67
C LEU A 14 -33.42 -41.35 16.30
N VAL A 15 -32.48 -42.29 16.49
CA VAL A 15 -31.16 -41.99 17.08
C VAL A 15 -30.25 -41.28 16.08
N VAL A 16 -30.39 -41.57 14.78
CA VAL A 16 -29.58 -40.94 13.73
C VAL A 16 -29.99 -39.49 13.46
N ALA A 17 -31.28 -39.15 13.62
CA ALA A 17 -31.78 -37.79 13.38
C ALA A 17 -31.32 -36.78 14.46
N ALA A 18 -31.19 -37.21 15.72
CA ALA A 18 -30.74 -36.34 16.81
C ALA A 18 -29.23 -36.02 16.75
N ALA A 19 -28.41 -36.93 16.22
CA ALA A 19 -26.97 -36.72 16.07
C ALA A 19 -26.61 -35.76 14.93
N ALA A 20 -27.44 -35.64 13.89
CA ALA A 20 -27.17 -34.77 12.75
C ALA A 20 -27.41 -33.27 13.04
N LEU A 21 -28.28 -32.94 14.01
CA LEU A 21 -28.58 -31.55 14.37
C LEU A 21 -27.55 -30.92 15.33
N LEU A 22 -26.77 -31.74 16.04
CA LEU A 22 -25.74 -31.24 16.96
C LEU A 22 -24.39 -30.94 16.28
N VAL A 23 -24.18 -31.41 15.04
CA VAL A 23 -22.92 -31.23 14.30
C VAL A 23 -22.89 -29.92 13.48
N LEU A 24 -24.04 -29.27 13.24
CA LEU A 24 -24.08 -28.00 12.50
C LEU A 24 -23.79 -26.73 13.34
N ALA A 25 -23.60 -26.86 14.66
CA ALA A 25 -23.46 -25.71 15.56
C ALA A 25 -22.00 -25.31 15.88
N ILE A 26 -20.99 -26.02 15.37
CA ILE A 26 -19.59 -25.83 15.77
C ILE A 26 -18.69 -25.56 14.56
N ALA A 27 -18.81 -24.39 13.93
CA ALA A 27 -17.71 -23.74 13.18
C ALA A 27 -18.11 -22.38 12.58
N ALA A 28 -18.90 -21.55 13.27
CA ALA A 28 -18.83 -20.10 13.03
C ALA A 28 -17.67 -19.57 13.87
N ALA A 29 -16.43 -19.81 13.44
CA ALA A 29 -15.30 -19.09 14.00
C ALA A 29 -15.60 -17.60 13.84
N PRO A 30 -15.51 -16.77 14.90
CA PRO A 30 -15.52 -15.33 14.70
C PRO A 30 -14.40 -15.05 13.71
N ALA A 31 -14.71 -14.35 12.61
CA ALA A 31 -13.67 -13.77 11.78
C ALA A 31 -12.84 -12.93 12.74
N HIS A 32 -11.65 -13.42 13.10
CA HIS A 32 -10.70 -12.64 13.87
C HIS A 32 -10.39 -11.44 13.00
N ALA A 33 -11.09 -10.34 13.27
CA ALA A 33 -10.72 -9.00 12.88
C ALA A 33 -9.23 -8.88 13.17
N SER A 34 -8.39 -9.00 12.15
CA SER A 34 -6.97 -9.11 12.40
C SER A 34 -6.52 -7.78 13.01
N ALA A 35 -5.81 -7.85 14.11
CA ALA A 35 -5.37 -6.64 14.79
C ALA A 35 -4.34 -5.92 13.90
N CYS A 36 -4.47 -4.60 13.74
CA CYS A 36 -3.40 -3.83 13.13
C CYS A 36 -2.17 -3.91 14.07
N PRO A 37 -0.97 -4.31 13.60
CA PRO A 37 0.12 -4.74 14.46
C PRO A 37 0.52 -3.76 15.55
N GLY A 38 0.46 -2.44 15.30
CA GLY A 38 0.83 -1.41 16.26
C GLY A 38 -0.31 -0.91 17.14
N THR A 39 -1.57 -1.18 16.83
CA THR A 39 -2.72 -0.81 17.69
C THR A 39 -3.34 -2.00 18.42
N GLY A 40 -3.04 -3.23 18.01
CA GLY A 40 -3.60 -4.44 18.61
C GLY A 40 -5.11 -4.61 18.39
N LYS A 41 -5.73 -3.75 17.55
CA LYS A 41 -7.17 -3.72 17.27
C LYS A 41 -7.42 -3.48 15.78
N GLN A 42 -8.61 -3.85 15.32
CA GLN A 42 -9.06 -3.47 13.98
C GLN A 42 -9.23 -1.95 13.91
N CYS A 43 -8.86 -1.36 12.78
CA CYS A 43 -9.02 0.06 12.58
C CYS A 43 -10.49 0.50 12.54
N GLU A 44 -10.78 1.71 13.03
CA GLU A 44 -12.12 2.28 13.09
C GLU A 44 -12.49 3.05 11.82
N LYS A 45 -13.78 3.38 11.65
CA LYS A 45 -14.28 4.07 10.44
C LYS A 45 -13.59 5.41 10.15
N TRP A 46 -13.13 6.14 11.16
CA TRP A 46 -12.49 7.45 10.99
C TRP A 46 -11.03 7.35 10.53
N ALA A 47 -10.37 6.21 10.75
CA ALA A 47 -9.04 5.89 10.25
C ALA A 47 -9.04 4.46 9.70
N PRO A 48 -9.72 4.21 8.57
CA PRO A 48 -10.14 2.87 8.18
C PRO A 48 -9.00 1.97 7.69
N CYS A 49 -7.82 2.51 7.42
CA CYS A 49 -6.72 1.80 6.76
C CYS A 49 -5.63 1.44 7.77
N CYS A 50 -5.26 0.16 7.86
CA CYS A 50 -4.10 -0.29 8.62
C CYS A 50 -2.84 -0.21 7.74
N ALA A 51 -2.03 0.83 7.89
CA ALA A 51 -0.80 1.04 7.13
C ALA A 51 0.41 0.62 7.98
N GLN A 52 1.09 -0.45 7.56
CA GLN A 52 2.21 -1.10 8.26
C GLN A 52 1.87 -1.52 9.70
N ASN A 53 1.85 -0.56 10.63
CA ASN A 53 1.60 -0.76 12.05
C ASN A 53 0.50 0.15 12.61
N TYR A 54 0.07 1.20 11.90
CA TYR A 54 -0.84 2.20 12.46
C TYR A 54 -2.11 2.37 11.63
N CYS A 55 -3.20 2.75 12.29
CA CYS A 55 -4.43 3.12 11.62
C CYS A 55 -4.31 4.56 11.11
N VAL A 56 -4.59 4.75 9.82
CA VAL A 56 -4.48 6.03 9.13
C VAL A 56 -5.76 6.35 8.37
N ALA A 57 -6.06 7.64 8.26
CA ALA A 57 -7.20 8.16 7.50
C ALA A 57 -6.78 8.70 6.13
N GLN A 58 -5.48 8.96 5.96
CA GLN A 58 -4.97 9.64 4.78
C GLN A 58 -4.95 8.69 3.57
N PRO A 59 -5.38 9.15 2.38
CA PRO A 59 -5.46 8.31 1.19
C PRO A 59 -4.14 7.65 0.77
N TRP A 60 -3.00 8.29 1.02
CA TRP A 60 -1.70 7.70 0.72
C TRP A 60 -1.43 6.44 1.55
N GLY A 61 -1.86 6.41 2.82
CA GLY A 61 -1.66 5.27 3.71
C GLY A 61 -2.65 4.12 3.47
N CYS A 62 -3.74 4.39 2.77
CA CYS A 62 -4.70 3.38 2.33
C CYS A 62 -4.24 2.58 1.10
N MET A 63 -3.11 2.93 0.49
CA MET A 63 -2.62 2.22 -0.69
C MET A 63 -2.03 0.86 -0.29
N THR A 64 -2.41 -0.21 -0.99
CA THR A 64 -1.80 -1.53 -0.79
C THR A 64 -0.28 -1.51 -1.00
N SER A 65 0.20 -0.70 -1.94
CA SER A 65 1.62 -0.51 -2.23
C SER A 65 2.43 0.16 -1.13
N GLU A 66 1.75 0.83 -0.21
CA GLU A 66 2.34 1.46 0.97
C GLU A 66 2.27 0.54 2.20
N GLY A 67 1.82 -0.71 2.01
CA GLY A 67 1.69 -1.71 3.07
C GLY A 67 0.35 -1.69 3.80
N CYS A 68 -0.74 -1.30 3.13
CA CYS A 68 -2.08 -1.39 3.69
C CYS A 68 -2.52 -2.85 3.83
N ASN A 69 -2.81 -3.29 5.07
CA ASN A 69 -3.32 -4.62 5.37
C ASN A 69 -4.87 -4.61 5.38
N ALA A 70 -5.47 -5.24 4.38
CA ALA A 70 -6.93 -5.26 4.19
C ALA A 70 -7.68 -6.06 5.27
N ASP A 71 -7.05 -7.09 5.84
CA ASP A 71 -7.69 -7.92 6.88
C ASP A 71 -7.68 -7.22 8.25
N ALA A 72 -6.77 -6.26 8.45
CA ALA A 72 -6.66 -5.49 9.70
C ALA A 72 -7.29 -4.09 9.63
N SER A 73 -7.72 -3.70 8.44
CA SER A 73 -8.44 -2.48 8.15
C SER A 73 -9.92 -2.58 8.58
N PHE A 74 -10.61 -1.44 8.68
CA PHE A 74 -12.03 -1.39 9.06
C PHE A 74 -12.91 -2.26 8.15
N ALA A 75 -12.62 -2.24 6.85
CA ALA A 75 -13.21 -3.09 5.84
C ALA A 75 -12.15 -3.50 4.81
N LYS A 76 -12.33 -4.65 4.16
CA LYS A 76 -11.42 -5.12 3.10
C LYS A 76 -11.28 -4.13 1.94
N SER A 77 -12.33 -3.37 1.66
CA SER A 77 -12.36 -2.31 0.64
C SER A 77 -11.65 -1.01 1.07
N SER A 78 -11.16 -0.90 2.31
CA SER A 78 -10.46 0.29 2.79
C SER A 78 -9.08 0.42 2.16
N CYS A 79 -8.42 -0.71 1.91
CA CYS A 79 -7.17 -0.71 1.15
C CYS A 79 -7.48 -0.61 -0.35
N THR A 80 -6.91 0.40 -0.98
CA THR A 80 -7.06 0.65 -2.42
C THR A 80 -5.78 0.31 -3.16
N PRO A 81 -5.85 -0.29 -4.36
CA PRO A 81 -4.66 -0.45 -5.19
C PRO A 81 -4.14 0.92 -5.64
N ARG A 82 -2.83 1.00 -5.90
CA ARG A 82 -2.25 2.18 -6.53
C ARG A 82 -2.87 2.36 -7.93
N PRO A 83 -3.29 3.58 -8.31
CA PRO A 83 -3.94 3.79 -9.59
C PRO A 83 -3.01 3.51 -10.76
N MET A 84 -3.55 2.87 -11.80
CA MET A 84 -2.81 2.54 -13.03
C MET A 84 -2.30 3.80 -13.74
N CYS A 85 -1.18 3.67 -14.45
CA CYS A 85 -0.60 4.72 -15.28
C CYS A 85 -1.58 5.15 -16.37
N LYS A 86 -1.66 6.46 -16.58
CA LYS A 86 -2.23 7.08 -17.78
C LYS A 86 -1.09 7.84 -18.43
N SER A 87 -1.04 7.89 -19.77
CA SER A 87 -0.04 8.69 -20.46
C SER A 87 -0.13 10.15 -20.01
N PHE A 88 0.98 10.66 -19.48
CA PHE A 88 1.12 12.06 -19.08
C PHE A 88 2.51 12.54 -19.44
N ARG A 89 2.67 13.86 -19.50
CA ARG A 89 3.96 14.52 -19.63
C ARG A 89 4.00 15.62 -18.59
N GLU A 90 4.97 15.53 -17.69
CA GLU A 90 5.23 16.56 -16.69
C GLU A 90 6.50 17.30 -17.10
N ASN A 91 6.40 18.62 -17.23
CA ASN A 91 7.53 19.49 -17.52
C ASN A 91 8.01 20.23 -16.26
N PHE A 92 7.28 20.14 -15.14
CA PHE A 92 7.56 20.86 -13.90
C PHE A 92 7.54 22.38 -14.07
N ASP A 93 6.60 22.90 -14.86
CA ASP A 93 6.45 24.34 -15.12
C ASP A 93 5.89 25.10 -13.89
N SER A 94 5.21 24.39 -12.97
CA SER A 94 4.61 24.96 -11.75
C SER A 94 5.09 24.22 -10.49
N PRO A 95 5.30 24.92 -9.36
CA PRO A 95 5.59 24.28 -8.08
C PRO A 95 4.50 23.32 -7.60
N ASP A 96 3.26 23.50 -8.07
CA ASP A 96 2.14 22.62 -7.71
C ASP A 96 2.23 21.22 -8.33
N SER A 97 3.11 21.02 -9.32
CA SER A 97 3.39 19.70 -9.92
C SER A 97 4.02 18.71 -8.92
N LEU A 98 4.63 19.21 -7.85
CA LEU A 98 5.23 18.43 -6.78
C LEU A 98 4.52 18.66 -5.45
N ILE A 99 3.69 17.71 -5.04
CA ILE A 99 2.97 17.77 -3.76
C ILE A 99 3.75 17.08 -2.64
N ASN A 100 3.39 17.36 -1.38
CA ASN A 100 3.80 16.51 -0.26
C ASN A 100 2.94 15.24 -0.23
N LYS A 101 3.52 14.07 0.08
CA LYS A 101 2.78 12.81 0.24
C LYS A 101 1.56 12.95 1.15
N TYR A 102 1.68 13.70 2.24
CA TYR A 102 0.60 13.95 3.19
C TYR A 102 -0.55 14.80 2.64
N ASN A 103 -0.32 15.56 1.57
CA ASN A 103 -1.33 16.39 0.91
C ASN A 103 -2.09 15.63 -0.18
N TYR A 104 -1.76 14.36 -0.43
CA TYR A 104 -2.44 13.56 -1.43
C TYR A 104 -3.90 13.29 -1.04
N THR A 105 -4.83 13.79 -1.85
CA THR A 105 -6.27 13.73 -1.58
C THR A 105 -6.95 12.46 -2.12
N GLY A 106 -6.20 11.46 -2.57
CA GLY A 106 -6.77 10.27 -3.21
C GLY A 106 -7.10 10.44 -4.70
N LYS A 107 -6.83 11.62 -5.29
CA LYS A 107 -7.09 11.91 -6.71
C LYS A 107 -5.79 11.86 -7.52
N PRO A 108 -5.54 10.78 -8.29
CA PRO A 108 -4.28 10.61 -9.03
C PRO A 108 -4.16 11.44 -10.31
N ASP A 109 -5.22 12.17 -10.68
CA ASP A 109 -5.19 13.16 -11.77
C ASP A 109 -4.80 14.56 -11.26
N ALA A 110 -4.76 14.79 -9.94
CA ALA A 110 -4.45 16.09 -9.36
C ALA A 110 -2.94 16.35 -9.24
N ALA A 111 -2.14 15.29 -9.19
CA ALA A 111 -0.69 15.36 -9.14
C ALA A 111 -0.09 14.07 -9.73
N HIS A 112 1.12 14.17 -10.26
CA HIS A 112 1.84 13.03 -10.82
C HIS A 112 2.95 12.50 -9.91
N PHE A 113 3.55 13.38 -9.11
CA PHE A 113 4.67 13.09 -8.22
C PHE A 113 4.42 13.67 -6.83
N TRP A 114 5.01 13.04 -5.81
CA TRP A 114 5.04 13.58 -4.46
C TRP A 114 6.41 13.48 -3.80
N ARG A 115 6.64 14.23 -2.73
CA ARG A 115 7.79 14.03 -1.83
C ARG A 115 7.50 12.87 -0.88
N GLU A 116 8.34 11.84 -0.92
CA GLU A 116 8.15 10.63 -0.11
C GLU A 116 8.29 10.90 1.39
N PHE A 117 9.24 11.75 1.75
CA PHE A 117 9.51 12.18 3.12
C PHE A 117 9.36 13.71 3.23
N PRO A 118 8.11 14.23 3.32
CA PRO A 118 7.87 15.65 3.48
C PRO A 118 8.67 16.25 4.64
N GLY A 119 9.34 17.39 4.39
CA GLY A 119 10.19 18.09 5.37
C GLY A 119 11.66 17.62 5.39
N ALA A 120 11.91 16.33 5.10
CA ALA A 120 13.27 15.80 4.94
C ALA A 120 13.76 15.99 3.50
N ASP A 121 12.94 15.60 2.52
CA ASP A 121 13.27 15.66 1.10
C ASP A 121 13.58 17.08 0.63
N LYS A 122 14.80 17.28 0.11
CA LYS A 122 15.27 18.53 -0.48
C LYS A 122 14.97 18.58 -1.98
N ALA A 123 13.69 18.54 -2.31
CA ALA A 123 13.20 18.66 -3.68
C ALA A 123 12.38 19.93 -3.87
N GLU A 124 12.54 20.59 -5.00
CA GLU A 124 11.78 21.76 -5.37
C GLU A 124 11.68 21.88 -6.89
N VAL A 125 10.67 22.63 -7.34
CA VAL A 125 10.51 22.98 -8.74
C VAL A 125 10.98 24.41 -8.91
N VAL A 126 12.05 24.60 -9.67
CA VAL A 126 12.71 25.89 -9.89
C VAL A 126 12.94 26.07 -11.38
N ASP A 127 12.55 27.22 -11.91
CA ASP A 127 12.74 27.60 -13.32
C ASP A 127 12.28 26.52 -14.32
N GLY A 128 11.12 25.89 -14.08
CA GLY A 128 10.59 24.85 -14.96
C GLY A 128 11.33 23.51 -14.86
N ASN A 129 12.05 23.25 -13.77
CA ASN A 129 12.81 22.01 -13.58
C ASN A 129 12.58 21.45 -12.17
N LEU A 130 12.45 20.13 -12.06
CA LEU A 130 12.54 19.43 -10.79
C LEU A 130 14.01 19.34 -10.34
N VAL A 131 14.34 20.04 -9.26
CA VAL A 131 15.68 20.05 -8.67
C VAL A 131 15.68 19.19 -7.41
N LEU A 132 16.55 18.18 -7.40
CA LEU A 132 16.81 17.34 -6.24
C LEU A 132 18.17 17.69 -5.65
N SER A 133 18.14 18.33 -4.49
CA SER A 133 19.33 18.77 -3.78
C SER A 133 19.77 17.71 -2.76
N LEU A 134 21.08 17.68 -2.53
CA LEU A 134 21.69 16.93 -1.43
C LEU A 134 22.33 17.94 -0.50
N VAL A 135 21.81 18.05 0.72
CA VAL A 135 22.24 19.05 1.70
C VAL A 135 22.80 18.35 2.93
N TRP A 136 23.92 18.83 3.45
CA TRP A 136 24.46 18.31 4.70
C TRP A 136 23.56 18.69 5.88
N ASP A 137 23.11 17.71 6.64
CA ASP A 137 22.39 17.95 7.90
C ASP A 137 23.32 17.70 9.09
N SER A 138 23.65 18.78 9.80
CA SER A 138 24.54 18.75 10.96
C SER A 138 23.96 18.01 12.16
N LYS A 139 22.63 17.91 12.28
CA LYS A 139 21.96 17.18 13.36
C LYS A 139 21.98 15.67 13.11
N LEU A 140 21.84 15.27 11.85
CA LEU A 140 21.86 13.85 11.47
C LEU A 140 23.27 13.33 11.14
N GLY A 141 24.27 14.22 10.99
CA GLY A 141 25.64 13.86 10.66
C GLY A 141 25.78 13.19 9.28
N ARG A 142 24.84 13.45 8.36
CA ARG A 142 24.80 12.84 7.03
C ARG A 142 24.16 13.76 5.99
N GLY A 143 24.41 13.48 4.72
CA GLY A 143 23.72 14.14 3.61
C GLY A 143 22.24 13.75 3.57
N GLN A 144 21.36 14.75 3.55
CA GLN A 144 19.93 14.58 3.30
C GLN A 144 19.61 14.92 1.85
N GLY A 145 19.05 13.92 1.19
CA GLY A 145 18.69 13.96 -0.21
C GLY A 145 17.23 14.28 -0.46
N ALA A 146 16.73 13.75 -1.57
CA ALA A 146 15.31 13.77 -1.89
C ALA A 146 14.91 12.48 -2.59
N THR A 147 13.69 12.00 -2.34
CA THR A 147 13.09 10.86 -3.02
C THR A 147 11.70 11.22 -3.53
N ILE A 148 11.53 11.23 -4.86
CA ILE A 148 10.28 11.63 -5.52
C ILE A 148 9.71 10.46 -6.32
N PRO A 149 8.74 9.71 -5.77
CA PRO A 149 8.04 8.67 -6.50
C PRO A 149 6.87 9.21 -7.34
N SER A 150 6.51 8.48 -8.40
CA SER A 150 5.25 8.68 -9.12
C SER A 150 4.05 8.13 -8.35
N ILE A 151 2.93 8.85 -8.41
CA ILE A 151 1.67 8.46 -7.76
C ILE A 151 1.04 7.24 -8.46
N ARG A 152 1.14 7.20 -9.78
CA ARG A 152 0.58 6.13 -10.59
C ARG A 152 1.58 5.00 -10.77
N TRP A 153 1.02 3.81 -10.90
CA TRP A 153 1.75 2.57 -11.11
C TRP A 153 1.92 2.27 -12.61
N LEU A 154 3.15 2.01 -13.06
CA LEU A 154 3.48 1.59 -14.42
C LEU A 154 3.69 0.07 -14.44
N GLN A 155 2.87 -0.63 -15.22
CA GLN A 155 3.06 -2.06 -15.48
C GLN A 155 3.79 -2.29 -16.80
N TYR A 156 3.38 -1.58 -17.85
CA TYR A 156 3.99 -1.62 -19.17
C TYR A 156 4.00 -0.21 -19.77
N GLY A 157 5.01 0.09 -20.57
CA GLY A 157 5.10 1.35 -21.31
C GLY A 157 6.53 1.83 -21.48
N THR A 158 6.65 3.10 -21.85
CA THR A 158 7.95 3.76 -22.01
C THR A 158 8.00 4.95 -21.07
N VAL A 159 9.09 5.05 -20.31
CA VAL A 159 9.38 6.23 -19.51
C VAL A 159 10.55 6.96 -20.13
N THR A 160 10.39 8.25 -20.36
CA THR A 160 11.44 9.11 -20.89
C THR A 160 11.63 10.28 -19.95
N ALA A 161 12.86 10.50 -19.51
CA ALA A 161 13.24 11.61 -18.65
C ALA A 161 14.50 12.29 -19.19
N ARG A 162 14.56 13.61 -19.08
CA ARG A 162 15.77 14.39 -19.35
C ARG A 162 16.37 14.77 -18.00
N ILE A 163 17.51 14.17 -17.66
CA ILE A 163 18.10 14.29 -16.33
C ILE A 163 19.49 14.89 -16.44
N LYS A 164 19.76 15.91 -15.62
CA LYS A 164 21.12 16.39 -15.34
C LYS A 164 21.54 15.85 -13.97
N VAL A 165 22.56 14.99 -13.96
CA VAL A 165 23.03 14.36 -12.72
C VAL A 165 23.89 15.32 -11.91
N ALA A 166 23.81 15.21 -10.58
CA ALA A 166 24.67 15.97 -9.68
C ALA A 166 26.12 15.47 -9.75
N ALA A 167 27.08 16.38 -9.69
CA ALA A 167 28.50 16.08 -9.66
C ALA A 167 29.06 16.22 -8.24
N GLY A 168 29.79 15.21 -7.75
CA GLY A 168 30.41 15.25 -6.43
C GLY A 168 30.86 13.86 -5.97
N ARG A 169 31.92 13.79 -5.17
CA ARG A 169 32.37 12.51 -4.59
C ARG A 169 31.29 12.00 -3.63
N GLY A 170 30.87 10.76 -3.82
CA GLY A 170 29.87 10.10 -2.97
C GLY A 170 28.42 10.45 -3.30
N VAL A 171 28.15 11.37 -4.22
CA VAL A 171 26.78 11.74 -4.62
C VAL A 171 26.25 10.74 -5.66
N VAL A 172 25.05 10.24 -5.42
CA VAL A 172 24.33 9.35 -6.33
C VAL A 172 23.06 10.04 -6.76
N SER A 173 22.87 10.21 -8.08
CA SER A 173 21.59 10.57 -8.69
C SER A 173 21.02 9.32 -9.35
N SER A 174 19.78 8.96 -9.04
CA SER A 174 19.16 7.76 -9.59
C SER A 174 17.77 8.03 -10.17
N PHE A 175 17.46 7.25 -11.20
CA PHE A 175 16.15 7.13 -11.83
C PHE A 175 15.79 5.65 -11.85
N ILE A 176 14.89 5.26 -10.96
CA ILE A 176 14.64 3.85 -10.63
C ILE A 176 13.19 3.54 -10.92
N THR A 177 12.92 2.39 -11.54
CA THR A 177 11.60 1.77 -11.50
C THR A 177 11.57 0.76 -10.36
N LYS A 178 10.63 0.90 -9.43
CA LYS A 178 10.57 0.09 -8.20
C LYS A 178 9.21 -0.58 -8.05
N THR A 179 9.20 -1.84 -7.66
CA THR A 179 8.03 -2.64 -7.32
C THR A 179 7.40 -2.27 -5.97
N ASP A 180 6.14 -2.66 -5.75
CA ASP A 180 5.45 -2.61 -4.44
C ASP A 180 6.32 -3.20 -3.31
N ILE A 181 6.09 -2.79 -2.05
CA ILE A 181 6.73 -3.35 -0.84
C ILE A 181 6.64 -4.89 -0.73
N SER A 182 5.64 -5.51 -1.35
CA SER A 182 5.48 -6.96 -1.39
C SER A 182 6.13 -7.61 -2.63
N ASP A 183 6.75 -6.84 -3.52
CA ASP A 183 7.34 -7.25 -4.81
C ASP A 183 6.40 -8.05 -5.74
N LYS A 184 5.09 -8.00 -5.48
CA LYS A 184 4.08 -8.78 -6.22
C LYS A 184 3.48 -8.02 -7.40
N VAL A 185 3.52 -6.68 -7.35
CA VAL A 185 2.79 -5.80 -8.25
C VAL A 185 3.65 -4.54 -8.50
N GLY A 186 3.71 -4.10 -9.74
CA GLY A 186 4.91 -3.60 -10.42
C GLY A 186 5.46 -2.18 -10.12
N GLU A 187 5.99 -1.57 -11.17
CA GLU A 187 6.94 -0.45 -11.14
C GLU A 187 6.38 0.97 -10.98
N TYR A 188 6.90 1.77 -10.04
CA TYR A 188 6.77 3.23 -10.01
C TYR A 188 8.14 3.89 -10.16
N VAL A 189 8.14 5.09 -10.72
CA VAL A 189 9.37 5.82 -11.02
C VAL A 189 9.79 6.61 -9.80
N ILE A 190 11.04 6.47 -9.39
CA ILE A 190 11.66 7.20 -8.29
C ILE A 190 12.83 8.00 -8.83
N PHE A 191 12.82 9.29 -8.53
CA PHE A 191 14.02 10.11 -8.63
C PHE A 191 14.61 10.26 -7.24
N ALA A 192 15.88 9.88 -7.06
CA ALA A 192 16.57 10.08 -5.80
C ALA A 192 17.93 10.75 -5.95
N SER A 193 18.29 11.55 -4.96
CA SER A 193 19.66 12.04 -4.77
C SER A 193 20.11 11.68 -3.35
N PHE A 194 21.27 11.06 -3.17
CA PHE A 194 21.78 10.67 -1.85
C PHE A 194 23.32 10.62 -1.80
N SER A 195 23.90 10.66 -0.61
CA SER A 195 25.33 10.38 -0.39
C SER A 195 25.51 8.93 0.05
N ARG A 196 26.59 8.28 -0.40
CA ARG A 196 27.17 7.15 0.34
C ARG A 196 27.75 7.59 1.68
#